data_AF-S4PQZ3-F1
#
_entry.id   AF-S4PQZ3-F1
#
_cell.length_a   1.000
_cell.length_b   1.000
_cell.length_c   1.000
_cell.angle_alpha   90.00
_cell.angle_beta   90.00
_cell.angle_gamma   90.00
#
_symmetry.space_group_name_H-M   'P 1'
#
loop_
_entity.id
_entity.type
_entity.pdbx_description
1 polymer ?
#
loop_
_entity_poly.entity_id
_entity_poly.type
_entity_poly.pdbx_seq_one_letter_code
_entity_poly.pdbx_strand_id
1 'polypeptide(L)' 'MYKDLDSSTKEKPDISKLRMSIRDVTHKMDLAYGMLGSLFRSGSRQTFFSSQVVRYADLYAASFLNLMYYPFCYMFRAP' A
#
# COMPACT_ATOMS: atom_id res chain seq x y z
N MET A 1 4.65 -1.19 -17.55
CA MET A 1 5.91 -1.73 -18.10
C MET A 1 5.62 -2.27 -19.48
N TYR A 2 5.98 -1.52 -20.52
CA TYR A 2 6.14 -2.11 -21.84
C TYR A 2 7.46 -2.87 -21.77
N LYS A 3 7.37 -4.20 -21.80
CA LYS A 3 8.53 -5.06 -21.94
C LYS A 3 8.96 -4.97 -23.40
N ASP A 4 10.21 -4.57 -23.58
CA ASP A 4 10.92 -4.37 -24.84
C ASP A 4 10.42 -3.14 -25.63
N LEU A 5 11.19 -2.05 -25.55
CA LEU A 5 11.16 -0.90 -26.48
C LEU A 5 11.59 -1.32 -27.90
N ASP A 6 11.12 -2.46 -28.40
CA ASP A 6 11.35 -2.84 -29.78
C ASP A 6 10.35 -2.08 -30.64
N SER A 7 10.87 -1.11 -31.39
CA SER A 7 10.16 -0.27 -32.34
C SER A 7 9.49 -1.06 -33.49
N SER A 8 9.62 -2.39 -33.50
CA SER A 8 9.02 -3.37 -34.41
C SER A 8 7.59 -3.84 -34.01
N THR A 9 7.21 -3.74 -32.74
CA THR A 9 5.97 -4.37 -32.27
C THR A 9 4.73 -3.51 -32.60
N LYS A 10 4.02 -3.84 -33.68
CA LYS A 10 2.79 -3.16 -34.14
C LYS A 10 1.52 -3.56 -33.37
N GLU A 11 1.57 -4.62 -32.57
CA GLU A 11 0.40 -5.10 -31.81
C GLU A 11 0.51 -4.75 -30.33
N LYS A 12 -0.60 -4.24 -29.78
CA LYS A 12 -0.70 -3.95 -28.35
C LYS A 12 -0.58 -5.26 -27.57
N PRO A 13 0.41 -5.41 -26.67
CA PRO A 13 0.58 -6.64 -25.90
C PRO A 13 -0.69 -6.91 -25.08
N ASP A 14 -1.19 -8.15 -25.13
CA ASP A 14 -2.35 -8.55 -24.35
C ASP A 14 -1.99 -8.66 -22.86
N ILE A 15 -2.24 -7.57 -22.15
CA ILE A 15 -2.04 -7.47 -20.71
C ILE A 15 -3.23 -8.00 -19.90
N SER A 16 -4.24 -8.60 -20.53
CA SER A 16 -5.48 -9.00 -19.85
C SER A 16 -5.24 -10.03 -18.75
N LYS A 17 -4.39 -11.03 -19.01
CA LYS A 17 -3.99 -12.04 -18.01
C LYS A 17 -3.30 -11.40 -16.81
N LEU A 18 -2.36 -10.49 -17.06
CA LEU A 18 -1.65 -9.76 -15.99
C LEU A 18 -2.61 -8.91 -15.16
N ARG A 19 -3.53 -8.19 -15.81
CA ARG A 19 -4.53 -7.36 -15.11
C ARG A 19 -5.47 -8.22 -14.25
N MET A 20 -5.89 -9.38 -14.74
CA MET A 20 -6.68 -10.34 -13.98
C MET A 20 -5.90 -10.84 -12.76
N SER A 21 -4.65 -11.27 -12.94
CA SER A 21 -3.82 -11.74 -11.82
C SER A 21 -3.61 -10.65 -10.76
N ILE A 22 -3.40 -9.39 -11.16
CA ILE A 22 -3.27 -8.26 -10.21
C ILE A 22 -4.58 -8.07 -9.43
N ARG A 23 -5.73 -8.15 -10.10
CA ARG A 23 -7.05 -8.01 -9.46
C ARG A 23 -7.32 -9.14 -8.48
N ASP A 24 -7.00 -10.38 -8.85
CA ASP A 24 -7.18 -11.54 -7.98
C ASP A 24 -6.30 -11.46 -6.73
N VAL A 25 -5.03 -11.07 -6.87
CA VAL A 25 -4.12 -10.88 -5.74
C VAL A 25 -4.61 -9.76 -4.84
N THR A 26 -5.05 -8.63 -5.42
CA THR A 26 -5.61 -7.50 -4.66
C THR A 26 -6.83 -7.93 -3.85
N HIS A 27 -7.76 -8.66 -4.48
CA HIS A 27 -8.97 -9.12 -3.82
C HIS A 27 -8.68 -10.12 -2.70
N LYS A 28 -7.78 -11.09 -2.94
CA LYS A 28 -7.34 -12.04 -1.89
C LYS A 28 -6.68 -11.32 -0.72
N MET A 29 -5.87 -10.29 -0.99
CA MET A 29 -5.22 -9.49 0.04
C MET A 29 -6.25 -8.71 0.87
N ASP A 30 -7.21 -8.06 0.22
CA ASP A 30 -8.23 -7.27 0.91
C ASP A 30 -9.11 -8.17 1.79
N LEU A 31 -9.53 -9.35 1.29
CA LEU A 31 -10.32 -10.31 2.06
C LEU A 31 -9.64 -10.80 3.36
N ALA A 32 -8.30 -10.81 3.42
CA ALA A 32 -7.58 -11.21 4.63
C ALA A 32 -7.78 -10.22 5.81
N TYR A 33 -8.18 -8.97 5.53
CA TYR A 33 -8.46 -7.94 6.53
C TYR A 33 -9.96 -7.82 6.86
N GLY A 34 -10.81 -8.62 6.21
CA GLY A 34 -12.26 -8.57 6.36
C GLY A 34 -12.97 -8.10 5.08
N MET A 35 -14.31 -8.02 5.13
CA MET A 35 -15.13 -7.75 3.95
C MET A 35 -14.82 -6.41 3.27
N LEU A 36 -14.44 -5.39 4.04
CA LEU A 36 -14.13 -4.05 3.53
C LEU A 36 -12.64 -3.82 3.25
N GLY A 37 -11.80 -4.84 3.42
CA GLY A 37 -10.36 -4.72 3.21
C GLY A 37 -9.63 -4.02 4.36
N SER A 38 -8.39 -3.62 4.08
CA SER A 38 -7.54 -2.94 5.06
C SER A 38 -7.93 -1.47 5.20
N LEU A 39 -7.88 -0.96 6.44
CA LEU A 39 -8.08 0.47 6.72
C LEU A 39 -7.04 1.35 6.00
N PHE A 40 -5.84 0.84 5.73
CA PHE A 40 -4.73 1.63 5.19
C PHE A 40 -4.56 1.52 3.66
N ARG A 41 -5.07 0.45 3.03
CA ARG A 41 -4.89 0.22 1.58
C ARG A 41 -5.94 -0.70 0.98
N SER A 42 -6.12 -0.59 -0.33
CA SER A 42 -6.71 -1.64 -1.16
C SER A 42 -5.72 -1.96 -2.29
N GLY A 43 -5.15 -3.16 -2.26
CA GLY A 43 -4.04 -3.53 -3.15
C GLY A 43 -2.86 -2.56 -3.05
N SER A 44 -2.49 -1.97 -4.20
CA SER A 44 -1.40 -0.99 -4.31
C SER A 44 -1.82 0.44 -3.96
N ARG A 45 -3.10 0.71 -3.72
CA ARG A 45 -3.63 2.08 -3.52
C ARG A 45 -3.79 2.33 -2.02
N GLN A 46 -3.30 3.47 -1.55
CA GLN A 46 -3.55 3.93 -0.18
C GLN A 46 -4.99 4.43 -0.04
N THR A 47 -5.60 4.19 1.12
CA THR A 47 -6.91 4.75 1.46
C THR A 47 -6.78 6.25 1.79
N PHE A 48 -7.93 6.93 1.81
CA PHE A 48 -7.98 8.32 2.27
C PHE A 48 -7.52 8.45 3.73
N PHE A 49 -7.91 7.51 4.60
CA PHE A 49 -7.45 7.45 5.98
C PHE A 49 -5.92 7.38 6.08
N SER A 50 -5.29 6.47 5.31
CA SER A 50 -3.83 6.34 5.27
C SER A 50 -3.13 7.63 4.85
N SER A 51 -3.67 8.29 3.81
CA SER A 51 -3.16 9.58 3.34
C SER A 51 -3.27 10.68 4.40
N GLN A 52 -4.33 10.66 5.22
CA GLN A 52 -4.49 11.61 6.33
C GLN A 52 -3.53 11.31 7.48
N VAL A 53 -3.34 10.04 7.86
CA VAL A 53 -2.41 9.65 8.92
C VAL A 53 -0.99 10.09 8.58
N VAL A 54 -0.52 9.82 7.36
CA VAL A 54 0.84 10.24 6.93
C VAL A 54 1.00 11.76 6.91
N ARG A 55 -0.06 12.51 6.61
CA ARG A 55 -0.01 13.97 6.53
C ARG A 55 -0.08 14.67 7.88
N TYR A 56 -0.88 14.15 8.81
CA TYR A 56 -1.27 14.88 10.01
C TYR A 56 -0.77 14.24 11.31
N ALA A 57 -0.37 12.97 11.31
CA ALA A 57 0.16 12.30 12.49
C ALA A 57 1.67 12.11 12.37
N ASP A 58 2.44 12.88 13.14
CA ASP A 58 3.91 12.73 13.22
C ASP A 58 4.30 11.34 13.78
N LEU A 59 3.48 10.79 14.68
CA LEU A 59 3.63 9.47 15.25
C LEU A 59 2.29 8.73 15.25
N TYR A 60 2.32 7.46 14.86
CA TYR A 60 1.20 6.54 14.91
C TYR A 60 1.64 5.23 15.59
N ALA A 61 0.83 4.74 16.51
CA ALA A 61 1.02 3.45 17.19
C ALA A 61 -0.33 2.78 17.43
N ALA A 62 -0.32 1.47 17.68
CA ALA A 62 -1.53 0.72 18.04
C ALA A 62 -2.09 1.14 19.42
N SER A 63 -1.21 1.53 20.34
CA SER A 63 -1.56 2.07 21.66
C SER A 63 -0.52 3.11 22.08
N PHE A 64 -0.93 4.10 22.87
CA PHE A 64 -0.03 5.10 23.44
C PHE A 64 1.01 4.48 24.38
N LEU A 65 0.71 3.30 24.96
CA LEU A 65 1.65 2.56 25.82
C LEU A 65 2.94 2.19 25.09
N ASN A 66 2.92 2.11 23.76
CA ASN A 66 4.12 1.83 22.97
C ASN A 66 5.20 2.92 23.14
N LEU A 67 4.82 4.13 23.53
CA LEU A 67 5.77 5.21 23.84
C LEU A 67 6.61 4.92 25.08
N MET A 68 6.12 4.09 26.02
CA MET A 68 6.88 3.73 27.23
C MET A 68 8.12 2.87 26.94
N TYR A 69 8.18 2.21 25.77
CA TYR A 69 9.36 1.47 25.35
C TYR A 69 10.48 2.37 24.82
N TYR A 70 10.26 3.67 24.73
CA TYR A 70 11.26 4.66 24.32
C TYR A 70 11.63 5.56 25.50
N PRO A 71 12.91 5.92 25.66
CA PRO A 71 13.31 6.89 26.67
C PRO A 71 12.70 8.26 26.36
N PHE A 72 12.40 9.06 27.38
CA PHE A 72 11.76 10.37 27.20
C PHE A 72 12.58 11.36 26.35
N CYS A 73 13.89 11.15 26.23
CA CYS A 73 14.78 11.96 25.39
C CYS A 73 14.99 11.39 23.97
N TYR A 74 14.19 10.41 23.55
CA TYR A 74 14.29 9.82 22.22
C TYR A 74 13.81 10.80 21.13
N MET A 75 14.65 11.06 20.13
CA MET A 75 14.27 11.84 18.96
C MET A 75 13.77 10.92 17.84
N PHE A 76 12.46 10.92 17.60
CA PHE A 76 11.88 10.23 16.44
C PHE A 76 12.25 10.96 15.14
N ARG A 77 12.77 10.22 14.16
CA ARG A 77 13.14 10.76 12.83
C ARG A 77 12.55 9.89 11.72
N ALA A 78 11.97 10.55 10.72
CA ALA A 78 11.60 9.93 9.44
C ALA A 78 12.76 10.06 8.42
N PRO A 79 12.90 9.12 7.46
CA PRO A 79 13.91 9.15 6.40
C PRO A 79 13.67 10.22 5.33
#